data_AF-A0A3R6NDS3-F1
#
_entry.id   AF-A0A3R6NDS3-F1
#
_cell.length_a   1.000
_cell.length_b   1.000
_cell.length_c   1.000
_cell.angle_alpha   90.00
_cell.angle_beta   90.00
_cell.angle_gamma   90.00
#
_symmetry.space_group_name_H-M   'P 1'
#
loop_
_entity.id
_entity.type
_entity.pdbx_description
1 polymer ?
#
loop_
_entity_poly.entity_id
_entity_poly.type
_entity_poly.pdbx_seq_one_letter_code
_entity_poly.pdbx_strand_id
1 'polypeptide(L)' 'MQDKKTLKKINSLLEDIKRNGALNGIGKPEKLKNRPEYSRGIDDANRLVYVIDELQNIKIIACRGHYDE' A
#
# COMPACT_ATOMS: atom_id res chain seq x y z
N MET A 1 6.61 -17.54 -11.70
CA MET A 1 6.38 -18.00 -10.33
C MET A 1 5.88 -16.80 -9.54
N GLN A 2 4.65 -16.82 -9.02
CA GLN A 2 4.12 -15.70 -8.24
C GLN A 2 4.82 -15.70 -6.87
N ASP A 3 5.52 -14.62 -6.54
CA ASP A 3 6.44 -14.58 -5.41
C ASP A 3 5.70 -14.61 -4.06
N LYS A 4 5.81 -15.74 -3.34
CA LYS A 4 5.20 -15.91 -1.99
C LYS A 4 5.66 -14.83 -1.01
N LYS A 5 6.86 -14.27 -1.22
CA LYS A 5 7.42 -13.19 -0.41
C LYS A 5 6.62 -11.90 -0.58
N THR A 6 6.31 -11.52 -1.82
CA THR A 6 5.51 -10.32 -2.14
C THR A 6 4.11 -10.43 -1.55
N LEU A 7 3.45 -11.59 -1.67
CA LEU A 7 2.12 -11.80 -1.09
C LEU A 7 2.12 -11.66 0.43
N LYS A 8 3.10 -12.27 1.12
CA LYS A 8 3.27 -12.11 2.57
C LYS A 8 3.48 -10.65 2.97
N LYS A 9 4.28 -9.92 2.19
CA LYS A 9 4.55 -8.50 2.44
C LYS A 9 3.27 -7.66 2.29
N ILE A 10 2.50 -7.87 1.23
CA ILE A 10 1.22 -7.18 1.02
C ILE A 10 0.28 -7.45 2.20
N ASN A 11 0.10 -8.71 2.61
CA ASN A 11 -0.74 -9.04 3.76
C ASN A 11 -0.27 -8.35 5.05
N SER A 12 1.04 -8.30 5.29
CA SER A 12 1.60 -7.58 6.43
C SER A 12 1.33 -6.07 6.37
N LEU A 13 1.36 -5.46 5.18
CA LEU A 13 1.02 -4.04 5.01
C LEU A 13 -0.48 -3.81 5.28
N LEU A 14 -1.36 -4.69 4.80
CA LEU A 14 -2.81 -4.57 5.03
C LEU A 14 -3.17 -4.65 6.52
N GLU A 15 -2.60 -5.60 7.25
CA GLU A 15 -2.80 -5.72 8.70
C GLU A 15 -2.24 -4.51 9.47
N ASP A 16 -1.10 -3.96 9.01
CA ASP A 16 -0.54 -2.74 9.59
C ASP A 16 -1.42 -1.51 9.32
N ILE A 17 -1.96 -1.36 8.11
CA ILE A 17 -2.88 -0.26 7.78
C ILE A 17 -4.13 -0.32 8.65
N LYS A 18 -4.69 -1.51 8.89
CA LYS A 18 -5.85 -1.69 9.78
C LYS A 18 -5.55 -1.25 11.22
N ARG A 19 -4.32 -1.49 11.70
CA ARG A 19 -3.94 -1.20 13.09
C ARG A 19 -3.47 0.25 13.30
N ASN A 20 -2.68 0.77 12.37
CA ASN A 20 -1.94 2.01 12.51
C ASN A 20 -2.48 3.15 11.61
N GLY A 21 -3.44 2.85 10.74
CA GLY A 21 -4.07 3.81 9.84
C GLY A 21 -3.24 4.11 8.58
N ALA A 22 -3.58 5.18 7.88
CA ALA A 22 -3.06 5.45 6.53
C ALA A 22 -1.60 5.92 6.50
N LEU A 23 -1.16 6.72 7.47
CA LEU A 23 0.11 7.47 7.42
C LEU A 23 1.17 7.02 8.45
N ASN A 24 0.91 5.95 9.21
CA ASN A 24 1.85 5.44 10.21
C ASN A 24 2.15 3.96 10.00
N GLY A 25 3.30 3.50 10.50
CA GLY A 25 3.68 2.09 10.47
C GLY A 25 4.63 1.73 9.33
N ILE A 26 4.59 0.48 8.89
CA ILE A 26 5.63 -0.11 8.04
C ILE A 26 5.46 0.20 6.55
N GLY A 27 6.55 0.08 5.79
CA GLY A 27 6.51 0.30 4.34
C GLY A 27 6.52 1.76 3.93
N LYS A 28 7.01 2.68 4.79
CA LYS A 28 7.19 4.11 4.48
C LYS A 28 5.90 4.72 3.90
N PRO A 29 4.82 4.80 4.69
CA PRO A 29 3.56 5.34 4.22
C PRO A 29 3.70 6.79 3.77
N GLU A 30 3.17 7.09 2.59
CA GLU A 30 3.21 8.41 1.98
C GLU A 30 1.85 8.76 1.37
N LYS A 31 1.41 10.01 1.51
CA LYS A 31 0.25 10.53 0.78
C LYS A 31 0.66 10.90 -0.64
N LEU A 32 -0.09 10.46 -1.65
CA LEU A 32 0.19 10.85 -3.03
C LEU A 32 -0.13 12.33 -3.23
N LYS A 33 0.75 13.04 -3.95
CA LYS A 33 0.55 14.46 -4.26
C LYS A 33 -0.66 14.63 -5.16
N ASN A 34 -1.54 15.57 -4.80
CA ASN A 34 -2.75 15.93 -5.55
C ASN A 34 -3.75 14.78 -5.76
N ARG A 35 -3.67 13.71 -4.96
CA ARG A 35 -4.63 12.61 -5.03
C ARG A 35 -5.03 12.12 -3.63
N PRO A 36 -6.21 11.50 -3.47
CA PRO A 36 -6.68 11.03 -2.17
C PRO A 36 -6.00 9.73 -1.71
N GLU A 37 -5.23 9.06 -2.57
CA GLU A 37 -4.59 7.78 -2.24
C GLU A 37 -3.30 7.93 -1.41
N TYR A 38 -2.96 6.82 -0.77
CA TYR A 38 -1.73 6.59 -0.04
C TYR A 38 -0.90 5.53 -0.76
N SER A 39 0.40 5.57 -0.53
CA SER A 39 1.33 4.55 -1.00
C SER A 39 2.17 3.98 0.12
N ARG A 40 2.47 2.68 0.06
CA ARG A 40 3.48 2.02 0.87
C ARG A 40 4.38 1.17 -0.02
N GLY A 41 5.68 1.14 0.27
CA GLY A 41 6.65 0.28 -0.40
C GLY A 41 6.40 -1.19 -0.06
N ILE A 42 6.22 -2.02 -1.10
CA ILE A 42 6.23 -3.47 -1.01
C ILE A 42 7.68 -3.95 -1.05
N ASP A 43 8.41 -3.47 -2.06
CA ASP A 43 9.84 -3.64 -2.28
C ASP A 43 10.40 -2.38 -2.95
N ASP A 44 11.62 -2.45 -3.50
CA ASP A 44 12.28 -1.30 -4.12
C ASP A 44 11.60 -0.83 -5.42
N ALA A 45 10.85 -1.70 -6.10
CA ALA A 45 10.21 -1.41 -7.39
C ALA A 45 8.68 -1.30 -7.31
N ASN A 46 8.05 -1.91 -6.29
CA ASN A 46 6.61 -2.05 -6.20
C ASN A 46 6.03 -1.30 -5.01
N ARG A 47 4.87 -0.66 -5.25
CA ARG A 47 4.12 0.07 -4.24
C ARG A 47 2.70 -0.49 -4.12
N LEU A 48 2.22 -0.54 -2.88
CA LEU A 48 0.82 -0.73 -2.56
C LEU A 48 0.16 0.64 -2.55
N VAL A 49 -0.73 0.90 -3.50
CA VAL A 49 -1.53 2.13 -3.59
C VAL A 49 -2.94 1.82 -3.13
N TYR A 50 -3.44 2.60 -2.17
CA TYR A 50 -4.74 2.36 -1.55
C TYR A 50 -5.41 3.65 -1.07
N VAL A 51 -6.71 3.60 -0.87
CA VAL A 51 -7.49 4.63 -0.19
C VAL A 51 -8.27 4.02 0.97
N ILE A 52 -8.49 4.80 2.02
CA ILE A 52 -9.34 4.43 3.15
C ILE A 52 -10.59 5.32 3.06
N ASP A 53 -11.77 4.71 3.00
CA ASP A 53 -13.03 5.46 2.99
C ASP A 53 -13.52 5.80 4.41
N GLU A 54 -14.64 6.52 4.47
CA GLU A 54 -15.24 6.98 5.73
C GLU A 54 -15.62 5.83 6.67
N LEU A 55 -15.90 4.64 6.11
CA LEU A 55 -16.22 3.42 6.85
C LEU A 55 -14.96 2.60 7.20
N GLN A 56 -13.76 3.16 7.02
CA GLN A 56 -12.47 2.52 7.24
C GLN A 56 -12.19 1.31 6.33
N ASN A 57 -12.89 1.20 5.19
CA ASN A 57 -12.57 0.15 4.22
C ASN A 57 -11.30 0.50 3.46
N ILE A 58 -10.39 -0.46 3.36
CA ILE A 58 -9.16 -0.32 2.57
C ILE A 58 -9.46 -0.76 1.14
N LYS A 59 -9.44 0.18 0.20
CA LYS A 59 -9.62 -0.09 -1.24
C LYS A 59 -8.24 -0.07 -1.91
N ILE A 60 -7.85 -1.20 -2.49
CA ILE A 60 -6.57 -1.35 -3.17
C ILE A 60 -6.71 -0.90 -4.62
N ILE A 61 -5.88 0.04 -5.04
CA ILE A 61 -5.86 0.58 -6.40
C ILE A 61 -4.80 -0.14 -7.23
N ALA A 62 -3.61 -0.33 -6.66
CA ALA A 62 -2.50 -1.02 -7.32
C ALA A 62 -1.57 -1.68 -6.32
N CYS A 63 -0.91 -2.75 -6.74
CA CYS A 63 0.09 -3.48 -5.95
C CYS A 63 1.34 -3.84 -6.78
N ARG A 64 1.52 -3.23 -7.95
CA ARG A 64 2.62 -3.49 -8.88
C ARG A 64 2.98 -2.22 -9.66
N GLY A 65 4.28 -1.96 -9.79
CA GLY A 65 4.85 -0.90 -10.63
C GLY A 65 5.03 0.45 -9.93
N HIS A 66 6.19 1.06 -10.20
CA HIS A 66 6.27 2.48 -10.56
C HIS A 66 5.64 2.65 -11.96
N TYR A 67 5.10 3.84 -12.24
CA TYR A 67 4.76 4.23 -13.61
C TYR A 67 6.06 4.25 -14.45
N ASP A 68 6.46 3.11 -14.99
CA ASP A 68 7.41 3.01 -16.08
C ASP A 68 6.61 2.65 -17.33
N GLU A 69 6.04 3.69 -17.94
CA GLU A 69 6.22 4.00 -19.37
C GLU A 69 6.78 5.43 -19.47
#